data_AF-U6DL26-F1
#
_entry.id   AF-U6DL26-F1
#
_cell.length_a   1.000
_cell.length_b   1.000
_cell.length_c   1.000
_cell.angle_alpha   90.00
_cell.angle_beta   90.00
_cell.angle_gamma   90.00
#
_symmetry.space_group_name_H-M   'P 1'
#
loop_
_entity.id
_entity.type
_entity.pdbx_description
1 polymer ?
#
loop_
_entity_poly.entity_id
_entity_poly.type
_entity_poly.pdbx_seq_one_letter_code
_entity_poly.pdbx_strand_id
1 'polypeptide(L)'
;QACNEFTTHVMNLLREQSRTRPISPKEIERMVGIIHRKFSSIQMQLKQSTCEAVMILRSRFLDARRKRRNFSKQATEILNEYFYSHLSNPYPSEEAKEELAKKCSITVSQVSNWFGNKRIRYKKNIGKFQEEANLYAAKTAVTAAHAVAAAVQNNQTNSPTTPNSG
;
A
#
# COMPACT_ATOMS: atom_id res chain seq x y z
N GLN A 1 28.35 4.67 27.08
CA GLN A 1 28.93 4.77 28.43
C GLN A 1 29.82 3.57 28.73
N ALA A 2 29.26 2.36 28.89
CA ALA A 2 30.03 1.14 29.18
C ALA A 2 31.19 0.82 28.20
N CYS A 3 31.01 1.01 26.88
CA CYS A 3 32.10 0.80 25.92
C CYS A 3 33.29 1.73 26.19
N ASN A 4 33.03 3.00 26.50
CA ASN A 4 34.08 4.00 26.70
C ASN A 4 34.83 3.76 28.02
N GLU A 5 34.11 3.36 29.07
CA GLU A 5 34.69 2.97 30.36
C GLU A 5 35.60 1.74 30.18
N PHE A 6 35.11 0.71 29.47
CA PHE A 6 35.88 -0.49 29.18
C PHE A 6 37.14 -0.20 28.34
N THR A 7 37.01 0.55 27.24
CA THR A 7 38.16 0.87 26.39
C THR A 7 39.17 1.77 27.09
N THR A 8 38.72 2.66 27.97
CA THR A 8 39.62 3.48 28.82
C THR A 8 40.40 2.61 29.80
N HIS A 9 39.74 1.63 30.43
CA HIS A 9 40.43 0.69 31.31
C HIS A 9 41.46 -0.16 30.54
N VAL A 10 41.10 -0.67 29.36
CA VAL A 10 42.00 -1.44 28.49
C VAL A 10 43.19 -0.59 28.02
N MET A 11 42.96 0.67 27.65
CA MET A 11 44.01 1.63 27.30
C MET A 11 45.02 1.80 28.44
N ASN A 12 44.53 2.04 29.66
CA ASN A 12 45.38 2.24 30.84
C ASN A 12 46.20 0.99 31.15
N LEU A 13 45.58 -0.20 31.08
CA LEU A 13 46.26 -1.47 31.29
C LEU A 13 47.38 -1.70 30.26
N LEU A 14 47.11 -1.47 28.97
CA LEU A 14 48.09 -1.66 27.90
C LEU A 14 49.27 -0.68 28.00
N ARG A 15 49.01 0.55 28.45
CA ARG A 15 50.07 1.54 28.74
C ARG A 15 50.96 1.10 29.91
N GLU A 16 50.38 0.55 30.96
CA GLU A 16 51.14 0.04 32.11
C GLU A 16 52.03 -1.13 31.68
N GLN A 17 51.48 -2.08 30.92
CA GLN A 17 52.21 -3.25 30.41
C GLN A 17 53.32 -2.88 29.42
N SER A 18 53.18 -1.76 28.70
CA SER A 18 54.23 -1.30 27.77
C SER A 18 55.57 -0.97 28.44
N ARG A 19 55.59 -0.79 29.78
CA ARG A 19 56.80 -0.52 30.56
C ARG A 19 57.69 -1.76 30.75
N THR A 20 57.10 -2.95 30.77
CA THR A 20 57.81 -4.23 30.98
C THR A 20 58.03 -4.98 29.67
N ARG A 21 57.17 -4.76 28.67
CA ARG A 21 57.29 -5.33 27.32
C ARG A 21 56.97 -4.24 26.30
N PRO A 22 57.83 -3.95 25.31
CA PRO A 22 57.55 -2.88 24.36
C PRO A 22 56.28 -3.17 23.55
N ILE A 23 55.25 -2.34 23.75
CA ILE A 23 54.00 -2.32 22.96
C ILE A 23 53.92 -0.92 22.33
N SER A 24 53.81 -0.85 21.00
CA SER A 24 53.74 0.45 20.33
C SER A 24 52.40 1.16 20.58
N PRO A 25 52.37 2.50 20.72
CA PRO A 25 51.11 3.24 20.86
C PRO A 25 50.11 2.95 19.74
N LYS A 26 50.60 2.78 18.50
CA LYS A 26 49.79 2.41 17.32
C LYS A 26 49.11 1.05 17.50
N GLU A 27 49.77 0.10 18.16
CA GLU A 27 49.19 -1.21 18.42
C GLU A 27 48.08 -1.14 19.49
N ILE A 28 48.27 -0.34 20.53
CA ILE A 28 47.25 -0.09 21.56
C ILE A 28 46.00 0.53 20.92
N GLU A 29 46.17 1.57 20.09
CA GLU A 29 45.07 2.20 19.34
C GLU A 29 44.34 1.21 18.42
N ARG A 30 45.09 0.35 17.72
CA ARG A 30 44.52 -0.71 16.88
C ARG A 30 43.65 -1.66 17.69
N MET A 31 44.12 -2.12 18.84
CA MET A 31 43.37 -3.05 19.72
C MET A 31 42.08 -2.40 20.23
N VAL A 32 42.14 -1.15 20.66
CA VAL A 32 40.97 -0.39 21.14
C VAL A 32 39.98 -0.12 20.00
N GLY A 33 40.48 0.19 18.80
CA GLY A 33 39.66 0.30 17.60
C GLY A 33 38.89 -0.99 17.26
N ILE A 34 39.51 -2.16 17.45
CA ILE A 34 38.82 -3.45 17.29
C ILE A 34 37.69 -3.61 18.31
N ILE A 35 37.94 -3.24 19.57
CA ILE A 35 36.93 -3.31 20.64
C ILE A 35 35.74 -2.42 20.32
N HIS A 36 35.98 -1.16 19.92
CA HIS A 36 34.91 -0.25 19.52
C HIS A 36 34.08 -0.80 18.36
N ARG A 37 34.71 -1.34 17.31
CA ARG A 37 34.00 -1.94 16.18
C ARG A 37 33.12 -3.12 16.61
N LYS A 38 33.63 -4.00 17.48
CA LYS A 38 32.85 -5.12 18.03
C LYS A 38 31.66 -4.62 18.84
N PHE A 39 31.85 -3.63 19.70
CA PHE A 39 30.77 -3.07 20.50
C PHE A 39 29.69 -2.42 19.63
N SER A 40 30.09 -1.64 18.62
CA SER A 40 29.16 -1.05 17.64
C SER A 40 28.38 -2.12 16.87
N SER A 41 29.05 -3.20 16.46
CA SER A 41 28.41 -4.33 15.77
C SER A 41 27.38 -5.02 16.66
N ILE A 42 27.73 -5.33 17.91
CA ILE A 42 26.80 -5.93 18.88
C ILE A 42 25.61 -5.00 19.14
N GLN A 43 25.86 -3.71 19.36
CA GLN A 43 24.80 -2.73 19.56
C GLN A 43 23.84 -2.68 18.36
N MET A 44 24.38 -2.71 17.14
CA MET A 44 23.58 -2.72 15.92
C MET A 44 22.74 -4.01 15.81
N GLN A 45 23.35 -5.17 16.08
CA GLN A 45 22.65 -6.46 16.06
C GLN A 45 21.52 -6.51 17.09
N LEU A 46 21.74 -6.02 18.31
CA LEU A 46 20.72 -5.95 19.35
C LEU A 46 19.57 -5.04 18.93
N LYS A 47 19.87 -3.85 18.40
CA LYS A 47 18.85 -2.93 17.88
C LYS A 47 18.05 -3.55 16.74
N GLN A 48 18.73 -4.22 15.81
CA GLN A 48 18.11 -4.89 14.68
C GLN A 48 17.18 -6.02 15.13
N SER A 49 17.67 -6.93 15.97
CA SER A 49 16.88 -8.04 16.51
C SER A 49 15.68 -7.55 17.32
N THR A 50 15.85 -6.49 18.12
CA THR A 50 14.74 -5.85 18.84
C THR A 50 13.70 -5.26 17.89
N CYS A 51 14.15 -4.53 16.86
CA CYS A 51 13.26 -3.94 15.87
C CYS A 51 12.48 -5.03 15.12
N GLU A 52 13.15 -6.11 14.70
CA GLU A 52 12.52 -7.26 14.06
C GLU A 52 11.49 -7.92 14.96
N ALA A 53 11.83 -8.18 16.22
CA ALA A 53 10.89 -8.75 17.20
C ALA A 53 9.66 -7.84 17.40
N VAL A 54 9.87 -6.53 17.52
CA VAL A 54 8.78 -5.54 17.63
C VAL A 54 7.92 -5.51 16.38
N MET A 55 8.51 -5.59 15.17
CA MET A 55 7.78 -5.65 13.92
C MET A 55 6.97 -6.94 13.78
N ILE A 56 7.53 -8.09 14.19
CA ILE A 56 6.82 -9.37 14.24
C ILE A 56 5.64 -9.28 15.21
N LEU A 57 5.84 -8.71 16.40
CA LEU A 57 4.78 -8.53 17.39
C LEU A 57 3.68 -7.61 16.84
N ARG A 58 4.05 -6.48 16.25
CA ARG A 58 3.12 -5.56 15.59
C ARG A 58 2.31 -6.26 14.50
N SER A 59 2.95 -7.06 13.66
CA SER A 59 2.27 -7.81 12.61
C SER A 59 1.27 -8.82 13.20
N ARG A 60 1.69 -9.60 14.20
CA ARG A 60 0.85 -10.61 14.85
C ARG A 60 -0.35 -10.01 15.58
N PHE A 61 -0.22 -8.84 16.22
CA PHE A 61 -1.27 -8.31 17.11
C PHE A 61 -2.10 -7.16 16.52
N LEU A 62 -1.49 -6.31 15.67
CA LEU A 62 -2.15 -5.15 15.07
C LEU A 62 -2.55 -5.40 13.62
N ASP A 63 -1.74 -6.12 12.85
CA ASP A 63 -2.10 -6.43 11.46
C ASP A 63 -3.03 -7.64 11.36
N ALA A 64 -2.98 -8.60 12.29
CA ALA A 64 -4.02 -9.64 12.40
C ALA A 64 -5.40 -9.06 12.75
N ARG A 65 -5.43 -7.99 13.56
CA ARG A 65 -6.65 -7.20 13.85
C ARG A 65 -7.10 -6.41 12.62
N ARG A 66 -6.16 -5.81 11.90
CA ARG A 66 -6.37 -5.22 10.56
C ARG A 66 -6.27 -6.28 9.48
N LYS A 67 -7.09 -7.34 9.57
CA LYS A 67 -7.25 -8.30 8.47
C LYS A 67 -7.57 -7.47 7.22
N ARG A 68 -6.59 -7.30 6.31
CA ARG A 68 -6.79 -6.58 5.05
C ARG A 68 -7.80 -7.39 4.25
N ARG A 69 -9.07 -7.09 4.42
CA ARG A 69 -10.12 -7.64 3.58
C ARG A 69 -10.03 -6.88 2.27
N ASN A 70 -9.80 -7.61 1.19
CA ASN A 70 -10.02 -7.07 -0.14
C ASN A 70 -11.45 -6.54 -0.21
N PHE A 71 -11.65 -5.49 -1.00
CA PHE A 71 -13.01 -5.06 -1.30
C PHE A 71 -13.79 -6.20 -1.95
N SER A 72 -15.11 -6.20 -1.78
CA SER A 72 -15.96 -7.16 -2.48
C SER A 72 -15.75 -7.03 -3.99
N LYS A 73 -16.04 -8.09 -4.74
CA LYS A 73 -15.96 -8.06 -6.21
C LYS A 73 -16.83 -6.93 -6.77
N GLN A 74 -18.05 -6.77 -6.23
CA GLN A 74 -18.98 -5.71 -6.58
C GLN A 74 -18.41 -4.31 -6.31
N ALA A 75 -17.87 -4.06 -5.11
CA ALA A 75 -17.27 -2.77 -4.79
C ALA A 75 -16.09 -2.44 -5.72
N THR A 76 -15.24 -3.44 -6.02
CA THR A 76 -14.13 -3.27 -6.96
C THR A 76 -14.62 -2.95 -8.37
N GLU A 77 -15.71 -3.59 -8.80
CA GLU A 77 -16.29 -3.38 -10.11
C GLU A 77 -16.89 -1.98 -10.27
N ILE A 78 -17.63 -1.50 -9.27
CA ILE A 78 -18.17 -0.13 -9.23
C ILE A 78 -17.05 0.92 -9.29
N LEU A 79 -15.99 0.74 -8.50
CA LEU A 79 -14.85 1.66 -8.48
C LEU A 79 -14.09 1.67 -9.82
N ASN A 80 -13.91 0.50 -10.44
CA ASN A 80 -13.30 0.38 -11.76
C ASN A 80 -14.17 1.04 -12.85
N GLU A 81 -15.48 0.80 -12.85
CA GLU A 81 -16.41 1.39 -13.81
C GLU A 81 -16.36 2.93 -13.78
N TYR A 82 -16.38 3.52 -12.58
CA TYR A 82 -16.19 4.96 -12.44
C TYR A 82 -14.81 5.41 -12.96
N PHE A 83 -13.74 4.70 -12.58
CA PHE A 83 -12.37 5.06 -12.97
C PHE A 83 -12.18 5.07 -14.49
N TYR A 84 -12.67 4.03 -15.18
CA TYR A 84 -12.52 3.89 -16.62
C TYR A 84 -13.47 4.80 -17.42
N SER A 85 -14.67 5.09 -16.91
CA SER A 85 -15.55 6.11 -17.51
C SER A 85 -14.98 7.53 -17.38
N HIS A 86 -14.12 7.79 -16.40
CA HIS A 86 -13.50 9.10 -16.13
C HIS A 86 -11.98 9.08 -16.37
N LEU A 87 -11.51 8.31 -17.34
CA LEU A 87 -10.07 8.09 -17.54
C LEU A 87 -9.27 9.37 -17.87
N SER A 88 -9.92 10.36 -18.49
CA SER A 88 -9.34 11.68 -18.76
C SER A 88 -9.10 12.48 -17.48
N ASN A 89 -9.96 12.33 -16.47
CA ASN A 89 -9.87 13.00 -15.18
C ASN A 89 -10.33 12.09 -14.02
N PRO A 90 -9.52 11.12 -13.59
CA PRO A 90 -9.92 10.11 -12.58
C PRO A 90 -9.77 10.63 -11.14
N TYR A 91 -10.39 11.79 -10.89
CA TYR A 91 -10.43 12.49 -9.61
C TYR A 91 -11.89 12.75 -9.24
N PRO A 92 -12.56 11.82 -8.53
CA PRO A 92 -13.93 12.03 -8.10
C PRO A 92 -14.02 13.25 -7.16
N SER A 93 -15.10 14.04 -7.31
CA SER A 93 -15.47 15.08 -6.36
C SER A 93 -15.79 14.50 -4.98
N GLU A 94 -15.89 15.33 -3.95
CA GLU A 94 -16.27 14.85 -2.61
C GLU A 94 -17.63 14.16 -2.62
N GLU A 95 -18.62 14.74 -3.30
CA GLU A 95 -19.95 14.14 -3.48
C GLU A 95 -19.87 12.77 -4.19
N ALA A 96 -19.10 12.66 -5.28
CA ALA A 96 -18.91 11.38 -5.98
C ALA A 96 -18.23 10.34 -5.09
N LYS A 97 -17.28 10.74 -4.23
CA LYS A 97 -16.66 9.81 -3.26
C LYS A 97 -17.66 9.33 -2.22
N GLU A 98 -18.55 10.20 -1.74
CA GLU A 98 -19.61 9.81 -0.80
C GLU A 98 -20.58 8.81 -1.43
N GLU A 99 -20.99 9.03 -2.67
CA GLU A 99 -21.84 8.08 -3.39
C GLU A 99 -21.14 6.71 -3.58
N LEU A 100 -19.89 6.73 -4.03
CA LEU A 100 -19.11 5.50 -4.23
C LEU A 100 -18.92 4.75 -2.91
N ALA A 101 -18.66 5.48 -1.82
CA ALA A 101 -18.55 4.91 -0.48
C ALA A 101 -19.84 4.21 -0.05
N LYS A 102 -21.00 4.85 -0.25
CA LYS A 102 -22.33 4.27 0.02
C LYS A 102 -22.57 3.02 -0.85
N LYS A 103 -22.39 3.12 -2.18
CA LYS A 103 -22.59 2.01 -3.14
C LYS A 103 -21.69 0.81 -2.85
N CYS A 104 -20.45 1.05 -2.44
CA CYS A 104 -19.46 0.01 -2.17
C CYS A 104 -19.48 -0.50 -0.72
N SER A 105 -20.26 0.11 0.17
CA SER A 105 -20.23 -0.16 1.63
C SER A 105 -18.81 -0.07 2.23
N ILE A 106 -18.08 0.99 1.86
CA ILE A 106 -16.72 1.31 2.36
C ILE A 106 -16.66 2.78 2.79
N THR A 107 -15.59 3.20 3.45
CA THR A 107 -15.44 4.60 3.87
C THR A 107 -14.94 5.50 2.73
N VAL A 108 -15.25 6.80 2.81
CA VAL A 108 -14.75 7.82 1.87
C VAL A 108 -13.21 7.85 1.80
N SER A 109 -12.54 7.59 2.93
CA SER A 109 -11.09 7.46 2.99
C SER A 109 -10.60 6.24 2.19
N GLN A 110 -11.30 5.10 2.28
CA GLN A 110 -10.99 3.91 1.48
C GLN A 110 -11.16 4.17 -0.03
N VAL A 111 -12.20 4.89 -0.44
CA VAL A 111 -12.40 5.34 -1.83
C VAL A 111 -11.22 6.22 -2.27
N SER A 112 -10.90 7.26 -1.50
CA SER A 112 -9.81 8.19 -1.80
C SER A 112 -8.46 7.47 -1.98
N ASN A 113 -8.14 6.56 -1.07
CA ASN A 113 -6.93 5.75 -1.13
C ASN A 113 -6.93 4.81 -2.34
N TRP A 114 -8.08 4.21 -2.66
CA TRP A 114 -8.20 3.32 -3.82
C TRP A 114 -7.93 4.07 -5.13
N PHE A 115 -8.51 5.26 -5.32
CA PHE A 115 -8.30 6.07 -6.52
C PHE A 115 -6.85 6.55 -6.65
N GLY A 116 -6.24 7.00 -5.54
CA GLY A 116 -4.81 7.33 -5.51
C GLY A 116 -3.93 6.17 -5.97
N ASN A 117 -4.16 4.98 -5.40
CA ASN A 117 -3.42 3.77 -5.74
C ASN A 117 -3.71 3.27 -7.17
N LYS A 118 -4.95 3.37 -7.66
CA LYS A 118 -5.32 2.96 -9.03
C LYS A 118 -4.64 3.87 -10.06
N ARG A 119 -4.61 5.19 -9.87
CA ARG A 119 -3.88 6.13 -10.76
C ARG A 119 -2.39 5.82 -10.87
N ILE A 120 -1.73 5.58 -9.73
CA ILE A 120 -0.29 5.23 -9.72
C ILE A 120 -0.04 3.93 -10.49
N ARG A 121 -0.88 2.91 -10.26
CA ARG A 121 -0.77 1.62 -10.96
C ARG A 121 -1.01 1.75 -12.46
N TYR A 122 -2.03 2.52 -12.84
CA TYR A 122 -2.38 2.81 -14.23
C TYR A 122 -1.21 3.47 -14.97
N LYS A 123 -0.67 4.56 -14.41
CA LYS A 123 0.46 5.29 -15.00
C LYS A 123 1.72 4.43 -15.16
N LYS A 124 1.96 3.49 -14.23
CA LYS A 124 3.13 2.60 -14.28
C LYS A 124 3.01 1.48 -15.33
N ASN A 125 1.79 1.08 -15.74
CA ASN A 125 1.59 -0.05 -16.65
C ASN A 125 0.50 0.24 -17.69
N ILE A 126 0.65 1.32 -18.44
CA ILE A 126 -0.37 1.82 -19.37
C ILE A 126 -0.89 0.73 -20.32
N GLY A 127 0.00 -0.05 -20.95
CA GLY A 127 -0.41 -1.08 -21.92
C GLY A 127 -1.36 -2.14 -21.36
N LYS A 128 -1.06 -2.68 -20.17
CA LYS A 128 -1.91 -3.68 -19.51
C LYS A 128 -3.25 -3.11 -19.07
N PHE A 129 -3.27 -1.88 -18.57
CA PHE A 129 -4.49 -1.26 -18.09
C PHE A 129 -5.35 -0.66 -19.21
N GLN A 130 -4.79 -0.44 -20.41
CA GLN A 130 -5.55 -0.07 -21.60
C GLN A 130 -6.46 -1.22 -22.05
N GLU A 131 -6.01 -2.47 -21.95
CA GLU A 131 -6.85 -3.64 -22.22
C GLU A 131 -8.03 -3.73 -21.23
N GLU A 132 -7.77 -3.50 -19.94
CA GLU A 132 -8.82 -3.44 -18.92
C GLU A 132 -9.79 -2.28 -19.20
N ALA A 133 -9.29 -1.10 -19.63
CA ALA A 133 -10.13 0.03 -20.01
C ALA A 133 -11.04 -0.30 -21.21
N ASN A 134 -10.50 -0.96 -22.24
CA ASN A 134 -11.24 -1.38 -23.42
C ASN A 134 -12.36 -2.38 -23.05
N LEU A 135 -12.07 -3.31 -22.14
CA LEU A 135 -13.07 -4.26 -21.63
C LEU A 135 -14.24 -3.55 -20.93
N TYR A 136 -13.93 -2.58 -20.06
CA TYR A 136 -14.96 -1.80 -19.37
C TYR A 136 -15.77 -0.94 -20.35
N ALA A 137 -15.14 -0.31 -21.34
CA ALA A 137 -15.82 0.45 -22.38
C ALA A 137 -16.78 -0.43 -23.20
N ALA A 138 -16.34 -1.64 -23.59
CA ALA A 138 -17.18 -2.60 -24.29
C ALA A 138 -18.39 -3.05 -23.43
N LYS A 139 -18.18 -3.31 -22.14
CA LYS A 139 -19.25 -3.68 -21.21
C LYS A 139 -20.29 -2.56 -21.07
N THR A 140 -19.85 -1.32 -20.94
CA THR A 140 -20.76 -0.15 -20.88
C THR A 140 -21.56 -0.01 -22.18
N ALA A 141 -20.92 -0.19 -23.33
CA ALA A 141 -21.60 -0.13 -24.63
C ALA A 141 -22.67 -1.23 -24.79
N VAL A 142 -22.38 -2.45 -24.35
CA VAL A 142 -23.34 -3.57 -24.37
C VAL A 142 -24.52 -3.31 -23.44
N THR A 143 -24.29 -2.81 -22.22
CA THR A 143 -25.38 -2.45 -21.29
C THR A 143 -26.25 -1.33 -21.85
N ALA A 144 -25.63 -0.31 -22.47
CA ALA A 144 -26.35 0.78 -23.13
C ALA A 144 -27.21 0.27 -24.30
N ALA A 145 -26.67 -0.62 -25.14
CA ALA A 145 -27.41 -1.21 -26.26
C ALA A 145 -28.62 -2.04 -25.77
N HIS A 146 -28.47 -2.83 -24.70
CA HIS A 146 -29.58 -3.56 -24.10
C HIS A 146 -30.64 -2.64 -23.51
N ALA A 147 -30.24 -1.55 -22.84
CA ALA A 147 -31.19 -0.57 -22.31
C ALA A 147 -32.00 0.11 -23.42
N VAL A 148 -31.36 0.45 -24.54
CA VAL A 148 -32.03 1.00 -25.73
C VAL A 148 -32.99 -0.03 -26.33
N ALA A 149 -32.57 -1.29 -26.50
CA ALA A 149 -33.44 -2.34 -27.03
C ALA A 149 -34.67 -2.60 -26.14
N ALA A 150 -34.50 -2.60 -24.82
CA ALA A 150 -35.59 -2.74 -23.86
C ALA A 150 -36.58 -1.56 -23.93
N ALA A 151 -36.07 -0.33 -24.09
CA ALA A 151 -36.92 0.86 -24.27
C ALA A 151 -37.72 0.83 -25.57
N VAL A 152 -37.15 0.31 -26.67
CA VAL A 152 -37.84 0.16 -27.96
C VAL A 152 -38.95 -0.90 -27.90
N GLN A 153 -38.74 -2.02 -27.20
CA GLN A 153 -39.77 -3.03 -27.02
C GLN A 153 -40.97 -2.54 -26.18
N ASN A 154 -40.72 -1.75 -25.13
CA ASN A 154 -41.80 -1.18 -24.30
C ASN A 154 -42.68 -0.15 -25.04
N ASN A 155 -42.18 0.48 -26.11
CA ASN A 155 -42.94 1.44 -26.90
C ASN A 155 -43.83 0.80 -27.99
N GLN A 156 -43.67 -0.49 -28.31
CA GLN A 156 -44.49 -1.17 -29.32
C GLN A 156 -45.75 -1.85 -28.75
N THR A 157 -45.91 -1.97 -27.41
CA THR A 157 -47.05 -2.64 -26.79
C THR A 157 -48.21 -1.73 -26.38
N ASN A 158 -48.10 -0.41 -26.57
CA ASN A 158 -49.15 0.56 -26.22
C ASN A 158 -49.81 1.14 -27.49
N SER A 159 -50.52 0.32 -28.26
CA SER A 159 -51.50 0.80 -29.25
C SER A 159 -52.92 0.65 -28.69
N PRO A 160 -53.71 1.73 -28.54
CA PRO A 160 -55.08 1.62 -28.07
C PRO A 160 -55.97 1.08 -29.20
N THR A 161 -56.41 -0.17 -29.08
CA THR A 161 -57.51 -0.71 -29.88
C THR A 161 -58.80 0.03 -29.51
N THR A 162 -59.33 0.78 -30.46
CA THR A 162 -60.67 1.39 -30.36
C THR A 162 -61.75 0.31 -30.45
N PRO A 163 -62.79 0.33 -29.60
CA PRO A 163 -63.91 -0.57 -29.76
C PRO A 163 -64.84 -0.07 -30.86
N ASN A 164 -65.11 -0.94 -31.84
CA ASN A 164 -66.08 -0.72 -32.90
C ASN A 164 -67.49 -1.04 -32.35
N SER A 165 -68.39 -0.07 -32.41
CA SER A 165 -69.81 -0.25 -32.07
C SER A 165 -70.57 -0.73 -33.30
N GLY A 166 -71.24 -1.88 -33.16
CA GLY A 166 -72.23 -2.43 -34.09
C GLY A 166 -73.33 -3.11 -33.31
#